data_AF-A0A7R9R228-F1
#
_entry.id   AF-A0A7R9R228-F1
#
_cell.length_a   1.000
_cell.length_b   1.000
_cell.length_c   1.000
_cell.angle_alpha   90.00
_cell.angle_beta   90.00
_cell.angle_gamma   90.00
#
_symmetry.space_group_name_H-M   'P 1'
#
loop_
_entity.id
_entity.type
_entity.pdbx_description
1 polymer ?
#
loop_
_entity_poly.entity_id
_entity_poly.type
_entity_poly.pdbx_seq_one_letter_code
_entity_poly.pdbx_strand_id
1 'polypeptide(L)'
;MDMSDLVNDPLVKFQRAFYIPLIILIWGAVPTYIPYYLWGESLWNAWFVCVMLRYTGVLNLTWCVNSAAHMYGMKPYDGSIVPVEADMRHFLVGEGFHNYHHTFPWDYSASELGWMDAFNPATAFIDAFASIG
;
A
#
# COMPACT_ATOMS: atom_id res chain seq x y z
N MET A 1 -8.08 10.35 -19.44
CA MET A 1 -8.74 10.00 -18.17
C MET A 1 -9.35 11.27 -17.62
N ASP A 2 -10.59 11.20 -17.16
CA ASP A 2 -11.17 12.25 -16.33
C ASP A 2 -10.53 12.17 -14.94
N MET A 3 -10.18 13.31 -14.37
CA MET A 3 -9.56 13.45 -13.03
C MET A 3 -10.30 14.50 -12.21
N SER A 4 -11.51 14.89 -12.64
CA SER A 4 -12.29 15.96 -12.03
C SER A 4 -12.68 15.65 -10.58
N ASP A 5 -12.85 14.38 -10.23
CA ASP A 5 -13.04 13.90 -8.86
C ASP A 5 -11.85 14.27 -7.96
N LEU A 6 -10.64 13.89 -8.34
CA LEU A 6 -9.41 14.15 -7.58
C LEU A 6 -9.03 15.63 -7.58
N VAL A 7 -9.23 16.30 -8.71
CA VAL A 7 -8.96 17.75 -8.84
C VAL A 7 -10.00 18.57 -8.11
N ASN A 8 -11.18 18.05 -7.75
CA ASN A 8 -12.17 18.78 -6.96
C ASN A 8 -12.14 18.43 -5.47
N ASP A 9 -11.61 17.26 -5.11
CA ASP A 9 -11.45 16.84 -3.72
C ASP A 9 -10.56 17.83 -2.91
N PRO A 10 -11.07 18.45 -1.83
CA PRO A 10 -10.33 19.43 -1.05
C PRO A 10 -9.17 18.82 -0.24
N LEU A 11 -9.28 17.55 0.18
CA LEU A 11 -8.22 16.86 0.91
C LEU A 11 -7.05 16.52 -0.01
N VAL A 12 -7.33 16.05 -1.23
CA VAL A 12 -6.30 15.80 -2.24
C VAL A 12 -5.59 17.10 -2.62
N LYS A 13 -6.32 18.20 -2.80
CA LYS A 13 -5.74 19.53 -3.03
C LYS A 13 -4.82 19.96 -1.90
N PHE A 14 -5.26 19.81 -0.65
CA PHE A 14 -4.46 20.13 0.53
C PHE A 14 -3.17 19.31 0.57
N GLN A 15 -3.28 17.98 0.41
CA GLN A 15 -2.12 17.09 0.40
C GLN A 15 -1.13 17.47 -0.69
N ARG A 16 -1.62 17.81 -1.90
CA ARG A 16 -0.78 18.23 -3.02
C ARG A 16 -0.09 19.58 -2.75
N ALA A 17 -0.80 20.55 -2.18
CA ALA A 17 -0.25 21.86 -1.87
C ALA A 17 0.84 21.81 -0.78
N PHE A 18 0.68 20.92 0.20
CA PHE A 18 1.60 20.78 1.34
C PHE A 18 2.46 19.51 1.25
N TYR A 19 2.61 18.92 0.06
CA TYR A 19 3.29 17.64 -0.11
C TYR A 19 4.68 17.64 0.54
N ILE A 20 5.53 18.61 0.20
CA ILE A 20 6.91 18.66 0.71
C ILE A 20 6.96 18.81 2.25
N PRO A 21 6.25 19.77 2.89
CA PRO A 21 6.16 19.80 4.35
C PRO A 21 5.65 18.49 4.96
N LEU A 22 4.62 17.88 4.39
CA LEU A 22 4.02 16.65 4.91
C LEU A 22 4.98 15.46 4.82
N ILE A 23 5.74 15.29 3.74
CA ILE A 23 6.70 14.18 3.64
C ILE A 23 7.84 14.34 4.64
N ILE A 24 8.37 15.56 4.79
CA ILE A 24 9.48 15.81 5.71
C ILE A 24 9.01 15.50 7.14
N LEU A 25 7.79 15.89 7.48
CA LEU A 25 7.21 15.63 8.79
C LEU A 25 6.86 14.16 9.01
N ILE A 26 5.95 13.60 8.21
CA ILE A 26 5.32 12.29 8.47
C ILE A 26 6.24 11.13 8.07
N TRP A 27 6.92 11.22 6.93
CA TRP A 27 7.80 10.16 6.45
C TRP A 27 9.19 10.22 7.10
N GLY A 28 9.71 11.42 7.40
CA GLY A 28 11.05 11.60 7.96
C GLY A 28 11.08 11.87 9.47
N ALA A 29 10.60 13.04 9.89
CA ALA A 29 10.78 13.54 11.25
C ALA A 29 10.06 12.69 12.30
N VAL A 30 8.78 12.38 12.09
CA VAL A 30 7.95 11.57 13.00
C VAL A 30 8.60 10.21 13.31
N PRO A 31 8.93 9.36 12.32
CA PRO A 31 9.56 8.06 12.58
C PRO A 31 11.01 8.14 13.06
N THR A 32 11.66 9.31 12.96
CA THR A 32 13.01 9.52 13.54
C THR A 32 12.94 9.94 15.02
N TYR A 33 12.09 10.91 15.33
CA TYR A 33 12.08 11.53 16.66
C TYR A 33 11.21 10.78 17.67
N ILE A 34 10.15 10.08 17.24
CA ILE A 34 9.36 9.23 18.15
C ILE A 34 10.25 8.19 18.85
N PRO A 35 11.00 7.33 18.14
CA PRO A 35 11.87 6.35 18.79
C PRO A 35 12.93 6.96 19.70
N TYR A 36 13.52 8.06 19.25
CA TYR A 36 14.52 8.79 20.01
C TYR A 36 13.99 9.28 21.36
N TYR A 37 12.80 9.89 21.38
CA TYR A 37 12.24 10.46 22.60
C TYR A 37 11.47 9.46 23.47
N LEU A 38 10.79 8.47 22.90
CA LEU A 38 9.88 7.60 23.67
C LEU A 38 10.57 6.38 24.27
N TRP A 39 11.61 5.83 23.64
CA TRP A 39 12.32 4.65 24.14
C TRP A 39 13.84 4.77 24.07
N GLY A 40 14.37 5.98 23.88
CA GLY A 40 15.80 6.27 23.98
C GLY A 40 16.65 5.67 22.87
N GLU A 41 16.08 5.43 21.69
CA GLU A 41 16.83 4.96 20.52
C GLU A 41 17.86 6.01 20.08
N SER A 42 18.97 5.59 19.48
CA SER A 42 19.92 6.54 18.90
C SER A 42 19.36 7.21 17.64
N LEU A 43 19.69 8.49 17.41
CA LEU A 43 19.27 9.19 16.18
C LEU A 43 19.76 8.48 14.91
N TRP A 44 20.93 7.84 14.97
CA TRP A 44 21.50 7.08 13.86
C TRP A 44 20.63 5.87 13.50
N ASN A 45 20.29 5.03 14.48
CA ASN A 45 19.43 3.87 14.25
C ASN A 45 18.01 4.30 13.87
N ALA A 46 17.45 5.31 14.53
CA ALA A 46 16.13 5.83 14.21
C ALA A 46 16.03 6.27 12.74
N TRP A 47 17.03 7.00 12.24
CA TRP A 47 17.06 7.41 10.85
C TRP A 47 17.27 6.23 9.88
N PHE A 48 18.32 5.43 10.06
CA PHE A 48 18.66 4.39 9.09
C PHE A 48 17.74 3.18 9.12
N VAL A 49 17.20 2.82 10.29
CA VAL A 49 16.33 1.66 10.44
C VAL A 49 14.85 2.06 10.33
N CYS A 50 14.38 2.96 11.19
CA CYS A 50 12.95 3.31 11.25
C CYS A 50 12.48 4.13 10.03
N VAL A 51 13.38 4.89 9.40
CA VAL A 51 13.07 5.64 8.16
C VAL A 51 13.58 4.89 6.93
N MET A 52 14.89 4.77 6.74
CA MET A 52 15.44 4.36 5.44
C MET A 52 15.21 2.89 5.11
N LEU A 53 15.49 1.97 6.03
CA LEU A 53 15.26 0.55 5.82
C LEU A 53 13.76 0.26 5.63
N ARG A 54 12.91 0.80 6.53
CA ARG A 54 11.45 0.68 6.41
C ARG A 54 10.92 1.25 5.09
N TYR A 55 11.42 2.41 4.66
CA TYR A 55 11.02 3.01 3.39
C TYR A 55 11.46 2.16 2.19
N THR A 56 12.71 1.71 2.17
CA THR A 56 13.24 0.84 1.12
C THR A 56 12.47 -0.46 1.04
N GLY A 57 12.13 -1.07 2.18
CA GLY A 57 11.31 -2.28 2.23
C GLY A 57 9.93 -2.07 1.63
N VAL A 58 9.23 -1.00 2.03
CA VAL A 58 7.90 -0.66 1.50
C VAL A 58 7.95 -0.39 -0.01
N LEU A 59 8.98 0.31 -0.51
CA LEU A 59 9.15 0.54 -1.94
C LEU A 59 9.31 -0.77 -2.71
N ASN A 60 10.18 -1.68 -2.24
CA ASN A 60 10.39 -2.96 -2.90
C ASN A 60 9.13 -3.82 -2.89
N LEU A 61 8.38 -3.87 -1.78
CA LEU A 61 7.08 -4.57 -1.74
C LEU A 61 6.08 -3.98 -2.74
N THR A 62 6.01 -2.65 -2.85
CA THR A 62 5.14 -1.97 -3.83
C THR A 62 5.56 -2.27 -5.27
N TRP A 63 6.86 -2.28 -5.55
CA TRP A 63 7.38 -2.58 -6.88
C TRP A 63 7.28 -4.07 -7.24
N CYS A 64 7.21 -4.96 -6.25
CA CYS A 64 6.91 -6.37 -6.48
C CYS A 64 5.53 -6.59 -7.11
N VAL A 65 4.53 -5.75 -6.80
CA VAL A 65 3.22 -5.78 -7.48
C VAL A 65 3.37 -5.47 -8.97
N ASN A 66 4.20 -4.48 -9.30
CA ASN A 66 4.46 -4.08 -10.69
C ASN A 66 5.42 -5.00 -11.46
N SER A 67 6.04 -5.97 -10.79
CA SER A 67 7.00 -6.91 -11.39
C SER A 67 6.52 -8.35 -11.22
N ALA A 68 6.74 -8.93 -10.05
CA ALA A 68 6.40 -10.32 -9.79
C ALA A 68 4.89 -10.63 -9.92
N ALA A 69 3.98 -9.73 -9.55
CA ALA A 69 2.53 -9.94 -9.77
C ALA A 69 2.09 -9.79 -11.25
N HIS A 70 3.04 -9.58 -12.16
CA HIS A 70 2.86 -9.65 -13.60
C HIS A 70 3.64 -10.80 -14.25
N MET A 71 4.39 -11.58 -13.47
CA MET A 71 5.32 -12.60 -13.99
C MET A 71 5.13 -13.99 -13.39
N TYR A 72 4.85 -14.08 -12.09
CA TYR A 72 4.91 -15.34 -11.33
C TYR A 72 3.60 -15.63 -10.60
N GLY A 73 2.76 -16.47 -11.21
CA GLY A 73 1.45 -16.78 -10.66
C GLY A 73 0.48 -17.35 -11.69
N MET A 74 -0.81 -17.39 -11.32
CA MET A 74 -1.89 -17.96 -12.12
C MET A 74 -2.83 -16.89 -12.67
N LYS A 75 -3.63 -17.21 -13.69
CA LYS A 75 -4.65 -16.31 -14.28
C LYS A 75 -6.05 -16.96 -14.25
N PRO A 76 -6.70 -17.06 -13.08
CA PRO A 76 -7.98 -17.74 -12.95
C PRO A 76 -9.18 -16.92 -13.45
N TYR A 77 -9.06 -15.59 -13.59
CA TYR A 77 -10.17 -14.71 -13.97
C TYR A 77 -10.09 -14.26 -15.44
N ASP A 78 -8.96 -13.70 -15.86
CA ASP A 78 -8.73 -13.31 -17.25
C ASP A 78 -7.35 -13.76 -17.74
N GLY A 79 -7.33 -14.77 -18.62
CA GLY A 79 -6.12 -15.31 -19.22
C GLY A 79 -5.52 -14.45 -20.34
N SER A 80 -6.24 -13.44 -20.83
CA SER A 80 -5.82 -12.58 -21.94
C SER A 80 -4.93 -11.40 -21.51
N ILE A 81 -5.01 -10.99 -20.25
CA ILE A 81 -4.21 -9.90 -19.67
C ILE A 81 -2.91 -10.42 -19.05
N VAL A 82 -1.91 -9.56 -18.85
CA VAL A 82 -0.61 -9.92 -18.23
C VAL A 82 -0.67 -10.25 -16.72
N PRO A 83 -1.38 -9.51 -15.85
CA PRO A 83 -1.28 -9.67 -14.40
C PRO A 83 -1.76 -11.05 -13.93
N VAL A 84 -1.16 -11.50 -12.84
CA VAL A 84 -1.37 -12.83 -12.26
C VAL A 84 -1.77 -12.74 -10.80
N GLU A 85 -2.47 -13.76 -10.32
CA GLU A 85 -2.54 -14.11 -8.91
C GLU A 85 -1.17 -14.54 -8.44
N ALA A 86 -0.44 -13.64 -7.77
CA ALA A 86 0.96 -13.85 -7.45
C ALA A 86 1.15 -15.03 -6.50
N ASP A 87 2.17 -15.86 -6.73
CA ASP A 87 2.50 -16.97 -5.81
C ASP A 87 2.84 -16.45 -4.40
N MET A 88 3.41 -15.25 -4.34
CA MET A 88 3.78 -14.56 -3.10
C MET A 88 2.70 -13.58 -2.61
N ARG A 89 1.44 -13.71 -3.04
CA ARG A 89 0.35 -12.77 -2.71
C ARG A 89 0.18 -12.48 -1.21
N HIS A 90 0.49 -13.45 -0.34
CA HIS A 90 0.45 -13.27 1.11
C HIS A 90 1.46 -12.24 1.65
N PHE A 91 2.51 -11.91 0.89
CA PHE A 91 3.50 -10.89 1.25
C PHE A 91 3.22 -9.51 0.63
N LEU A 92 2.25 -9.43 -0.29
CA LEU A 92 1.89 -8.21 -1.00
C LEU A 92 0.72 -7.45 -0.36
N VAL A 93 0.39 -7.78 0.89
CA VAL A 93 -0.45 -6.95 1.77
C VAL A 93 -1.83 -6.64 1.15
N GLY A 94 -2.41 -7.62 0.45
CA GLY A 94 -3.70 -7.51 -0.24
C GLY A 94 -3.61 -7.26 -1.75
N GLU A 95 -2.49 -6.71 -2.24
CA GLU A 95 -2.31 -6.34 -3.65
C GLU A 95 -1.78 -7.48 -4.54
N GLY A 96 -1.66 -8.69 -3.96
CA GLY A 96 -1.13 -9.86 -4.64
C GLY A 96 -2.12 -10.56 -5.56
N PHE A 97 -3.42 -10.27 -5.44
CA PHE A 97 -4.46 -10.85 -6.28
C PHE A 97 -4.64 -10.06 -7.58
N HIS A 98 -3.56 -9.96 -8.35
CA HIS A 98 -3.46 -8.95 -9.39
C HIS A 98 -4.23 -9.30 -10.65
N ASN A 99 -4.48 -10.60 -10.92
CA ASN A 99 -5.36 -10.98 -12.03
C ASN A 99 -6.81 -10.59 -11.72
N TYR A 100 -7.28 -10.85 -10.50
CA TYR A 100 -8.59 -10.40 -10.02
C TYR A 100 -8.70 -8.88 -10.08
N HIS A 101 -7.74 -8.17 -9.49
CA HIS A 101 -7.73 -6.70 -9.42
C HIS A 101 -7.85 -6.03 -10.79
N HIS A 102 -7.13 -6.51 -11.81
CA HIS A 102 -7.24 -5.96 -13.16
C HIS A 102 -8.50 -6.39 -13.90
N THR A 103 -9.08 -7.54 -13.56
CA THR A 103 -10.35 -8.00 -14.14
C THR A 103 -11.54 -7.22 -13.56
N PHE A 104 -11.48 -6.89 -12.27
CA PHE A 104 -12.54 -6.21 -11.52
C PHE A 104 -12.01 -4.98 -10.77
N PRO A 105 -11.52 -3.94 -11.46
CA PRO A 105 -10.84 -2.79 -10.83
C PRO A 105 -11.75 -1.91 -9.97
N TRP A 106 -13.07 -2.16 -9.97
CA TRP A 106 -14.05 -1.46 -9.13
C TRP A 106 -14.30 -2.16 -7.80
N ASP A 107 -13.78 -3.37 -7.58
CA ASP A 107 -13.93 -4.09 -6.32
C ASP A 107 -13.00 -3.51 -5.25
N TYR A 108 -13.55 -3.14 -4.10
CA TYR A 108 -12.79 -2.48 -3.03
C TYR A 108 -11.79 -3.41 -2.32
N SER A 109 -12.01 -4.72 -2.36
CA SER A 109 -11.15 -5.71 -1.70
C SER A 109 -9.93 -6.05 -2.53
N ALA A 110 -10.01 -5.85 -3.85
CA ALA A 110 -9.01 -6.29 -4.82
C ALA A 110 -8.73 -7.81 -4.77
N SER A 111 -9.60 -8.59 -4.13
CA SER A 111 -9.48 -10.05 -3.97
C SER A 111 -10.86 -10.69 -3.79
N GLU A 112 -11.04 -11.93 -4.26
CA GLU A 112 -12.36 -12.58 -4.27
C GLU A 112 -12.82 -13.04 -2.88
N LEU A 113 -11.92 -13.59 -2.05
CA LEU A 113 -12.29 -14.37 -0.85
C LEU A 113 -12.14 -13.59 0.47
N GLY A 114 -12.08 -12.26 0.39
CA GLY A 114 -11.98 -11.37 1.55
C GLY A 114 -10.64 -11.44 2.29
N TRP A 115 -10.57 -10.76 3.44
CA TRP A 115 -9.28 -10.46 4.07
C TRP A 115 -8.56 -11.63 4.78
N MET A 116 -9.24 -12.76 4.95
CA MET A 116 -8.71 -13.95 5.63
C MET A 116 -8.06 -14.96 4.68
N ASP A 117 -8.38 -14.93 3.38
CA ASP A 117 -7.88 -15.90 2.40
C ASP A 117 -6.39 -15.71 2.09
N ALA A 118 -6.00 -14.46 1.78
CA ALA A 118 -4.63 -14.02 1.93
C ALA A 118 -4.60 -12.81 2.84
N PHE A 119 -3.45 -12.60 3.48
CA PHE A 119 -3.20 -11.44 4.34
C PHE A 119 -3.45 -10.14 3.58
N ASN A 120 -4.69 -9.64 3.64
CA ASN A 120 -5.19 -8.43 2.99
C ASN A 120 -5.70 -7.47 4.09
N PRO A 121 -4.77 -6.83 4.81
CA PRO A 121 -5.14 -5.91 5.88
C PRO A 121 -5.83 -4.64 5.37
N ALA A 122 -5.74 -4.32 4.07
CA ALA A 122 -6.47 -3.21 3.47
C ALA A 122 -7.99 -3.46 3.53
N THR A 123 -8.45 -4.63 3.09
CA THR A 123 -9.87 -5.02 3.19
C THR A 123 -10.33 -5.05 4.65
N ALA A 124 -9.54 -5.67 5.54
CA ALA A 124 -9.86 -5.72 6.97
C ALA A 124 -10.00 -4.31 7.60
N PHE A 125 -9.13 -3.38 7.20
CA PHE A 125 -9.19 -1.99 7.65
C PHE A 125 -10.46 -1.29 7.14
N ILE A 126 -10.82 -1.46 5.87
CA ILE A 126 -12.04 -0.87 5.30
C ILE A 126 -13.28 -1.45 6.01
N ASP A 127 -13.35 -2.76 6.21
CA ASP A 127 -14.46 -3.42 6.92
C ASP A 127 -14.58 -2.92 8.37
N ALA A 128 -13.46 -2.72 9.05
CA ALA A 128 -13.45 -2.17 10.40
C ALA A 128 -14.03 -0.75 10.45
N PHE A 129 -13.68 0.12 9.49
CA PHE A 129 -14.25 1.47 9.40
C PHE A 129 -15.73 1.43 8.99
N ALA A 130 -16.10 0.56 8.05
CA ALA A 130 -17.50 0.36 7.68
C ALA A 130 -18.36 -0.05 8.88
N SER A 131 -17.80 -0.78 9.87
CA SER A 131 -18.51 -1.17 11.08
C SER A 131 -18.79 -0.01 12.06
N ILE A 132 -18.09 1.12 11.94
CA ILE A 132 -18.24 2.29 12.83
C ILE A 132 -18.88 3.51 12.14
N GLY A 133 -19.25 3.39 10.86
CA GLY A 133 -19.87 4.45 10.06
C GLY A 133 -18.88 5.42 9.44
#